data_AF-A0A6J6N5B8-F1
#
_entry.id   AF-A0A6J6N5B8-F1
#
_cell.length_a   1.000
_cell.length_b   1.000
_cell.length_c   1.000
_cell.angle_alpha   90.00
_cell.angle_beta   90.00
_cell.angle_gamma   90.00
#
_symmetry.space_group_name_H-M   'P 1'
#
loop_
_entity.id
_entity.type
_entity.pdbx_description
1 polymer ?
#
loop_
_entity_poly.entity_id
_entity_poly.type
_entity_poly.pdbx_seq_one_letter_code
_entity_poly.pdbx_strand_id
1 'polypeptide(L)'
;MALTVTPDTYNFVAFDTAYTARIAERMATQLGLDDIDILLAINENSSLTRIDVTVTDALITIAPHSGALEDTRRPRQQSELNTTITIARGMLRARDRLRGGFADAPADAELTLPQAAAWDTYIMGRIAHMDIVLNKQAWVYNFRNRHGFSDAVDAVFEKLWNCESTTWADLSSLSANTVSVTA
;
A
#
# COMPACT_ATOMS: atom_id res chain seq x y z
N MET A 1 16.49 14.29 -0.12
CA MET A 1 15.46 13.69 0.74
C MET A 1 15.98 13.56 2.16
N ALA A 2 15.19 14.00 3.14
CA ALA A 2 15.22 13.54 4.51
C ALA A 2 14.23 12.37 4.68
N LEU A 3 14.67 11.27 5.27
CA LEU A 3 13.80 10.18 5.73
C LEU A 3 13.77 10.20 7.26
N THR A 4 12.59 10.33 7.84
CA THR A 4 12.38 10.29 9.30
C THR A 4 11.44 9.15 9.65
N VAL A 5 11.76 8.39 10.70
CA VAL A 5 10.87 7.35 11.25
C VAL A 5 10.56 7.69 12.69
N THR A 6 9.29 7.71 13.06
CA THR A 6 8.83 7.97 14.42
C THR A 6 7.86 6.88 14.87
N PRO A 7 7.78 6.57 16.17
CA PRO A 7 8.69 7.03 17.23
C PRO A 7 10.07 6.36 17.17
N ASP A 8 11.05 6.91 17.91
CA ASP A 8 12.38 6.31 18.07
C ASP A 8 12.41 5.12 19.04
N THR A 9 11.39 5.03 19.91
CA THR A 9 11.22 3.96 20.89
C THR A 9 9.76 3.54 20.97
N TYR A 10 9.54 2.27 21.26
CA TYR A 10 8.22 1.64 21.32
C TYR A 10 7.96 1.09 22.73
N ASN A 11 6.72 1.22 23.20
CA ASN A 11 6.27 0.73 24.50
C ASN A 11 5.45 -0.56 24.37
N PHE A 12 4.70 -0.72 23.27
CA PHE A 12 3.75 -1.82 23.10
C PHE A 12 4.25 -2.91 22.15
N VAL A 13 5.23 -2.60 21.31
CA VAL A 13 5.80 -3.52 20.32
C VAL A 13 7.33 -3.55 20.39
N ALA A 14 7.91 -4.66 19.98
CA ALA A 14 9.35 -4.86 19.89
C ALA A 14 9.83 -4.59 18.45
N PHE A 15 9.78 -3.32 18.04
CA PHE A 15 10.19 -2.86 16.71
C PHE A 15 11.53 -2.12 16.77
N ASP A 16 12.23 -2.09 15.64
CA ASP A 16 13.49 -1.36 15.47
C ASP A 16 13.29 -0.23 14.44
N THR A 17 13.36 1.01 14.92
CA THR A 17 13.22 2.23 14.10
C THR A 17 14.32 2.32 13.05
N ALA A 18 15.57 1.99 13.41
CA ALA A 18 16.69 2.02 12.47
C ALA A 18 16.55 0.93 11.40
N TYR A 19 15.96 -0.22 11.77
CA TYR A 19 15.64 -1.27 10.81
C TYR A 19 14.58 -0.83 9.79
N THR A 20 13.51 -0.18 10.26
CA THR A 20 12.49 0.40 9.40
C THR A 20 13.08 1.45 8.46
N ALA A 21 13.95 2.32 8.98
CA ALA A 21 14.63 3.34 8.19
C ALA A 21 15.44 2.73 7.04
N ARG A 22 16.23 1.68 7.30
CA ARG A 22 17.02 0.99 6.25
C ARG A 22 16.15 0.41 5.14
N ILE A 23 15.02 -0.21 5.50
CA ILE A 23 14.05 -0.73 4.51
C ILE A 23 13.49 0.42 3.67
N ALA A 24 13.10 1.52 4.33
CA ALA A 24 12.51 2.66 3.67
C ALA A 24 13.47 3.42 2.76
N GLU A 25 14.73 3.61 3.14
CA GLU A 25 15.77 4.19 2.27
C GLU A 25 15.90 3.37 0.98
N ARG A 26 16.04 2.05 1.11
CA ARG A 26 16.14 1.15 -0.05
C ARG A 26 14.91 1.25 -0.94
N MET A 27 13.72 1.28 -0.35
CA MET A 27 12.47 1.37 -1.11
C MET A 27 12.30 2.73 -1.79
N ALA A 28 12.67 3.83 -1.13
CA ALA A 28 12.61 5.17 -1.71
C ALA A 28 13.46 5.24 -2.98
N THR A 29 14.69 4.73 -2.93
CA THR A 29 15.58 4.67 -4.09
C THR A 29 15.03 3.76 -5.19
N GLN A 30 14.57 2.56 -4.83
CA GLN A 30 14.01 1.62 -5.81
C GLN A 30 12.76 2.17 -6.52
N LEU A 31 11.99 3.03 -5.86
CA LEU A 31 10.77 3.64 -6.38
C LEU A 31 10.98 5.02 -6.99
N GLY A 32 12.21 5.56 -6.95
CA GLY A 32 12.58 6.87 -7.47
C GLY A 32 11.95 8.03 -6.69
N LEU A 33 11.94 7.94 -5.36
CA LEU A 33 11.41 8.95 -4.43
C LEU A 33 12.52 9.69 -3.66
N ASP A 34 13.76 9.69 -4.15
CA ASP A 34 14.92 10.31 -3.48
C ASP A 34 14.89 11.85 -3.48
N ASP A 35 13.95 12.44 -4.21
CA ASP A 35 13.79 13.88 -4.42
C ASP A 35 12.70 14.52 -3.54
N ILE A 36 12.03 13.76 -2.67
CA ILE A 36 10.99 14.25 -1.76
C ILE A 36 11.24 13.74 -0.34
N ASP A 37 10.89 14.53 0.68
CA ASP A 37 11.05 14.09 2.07
C ASP A 37 9.98 13.06 2.45
N ILE A 38 10.34 12.12 3.33
CA ILE A 38 9.48 11.01 3.74
C ILE A 38 9.45 10.91 5.27
N LEU A 39 8.24 10.94 5.83
CA LEU A 39 7.98 10.67 7.24
C LEU A 39 7.23 9.35 7.40
N LEU A 40 7.82 8.41 8.14
CA LEU A 40 7.16 7.18 8.58
C LEU A 40 6.69 7.35 10.03
N ALA A 41 5.40 7.59 10.23
CA ALA A 41 4.81 7.82 11.55
C ALA A 41 4.08 6.56 12.04
N ILE A 42 4.82 5.63 12.66
CA ILE A 42 4.29 4.34 13.12
C ILE A 42 3.38 4.55 14.34
N ASN A 43 2.12 4.11 14.20
CA ASN A 43 1.15 4.15 15.30
C ASN A 43 1.17 2.83 16.09
N GLU A 44 1.90 2.81 17.21
CA GLU A 44 1.94 1.62 18.08
C GLU A 44 0.68 1.38 18.91
N ASN A 45 -0.23 2.36 18.99
CA ASN A 45 -1.45 2.28 19.79
C ASN A 45 -2.59 1.53 19.07
N SER A 46 -2.31 0.92 17.91
CA SER A 46 -3.32 0.23 17.13
C SER A 46 -2.75 -0.99 16.42
N SER A 47 -3.30 -2.16 16.76
CA SER A 47 -2.96 -3.45 16.15
C SER A 47 -3.61 -3.69 14.78
N LEU A 48 -4.18 -2.66 14.16
CA LEU A 48 -4.78 -2.79 12.83
C LEU A 48 -3.69 -2.95 11.77
N THR A 49 -4.01 -3.65 10.68
CA THR A 49 -3.12 -3.78 9.50
C THR A 49 -3.32 -2.62 8.52
N ARG A 50 -3.63 -1.43 9.03
CA ARG A 50 -3.98 -0.22 8.26
C ARG A 50 -2.74 0.63 7.99
N ILE A 51 -2.77 1.35 6.88
CA ILE A 51 -1.78 2.36 6.51
C ILE A 51 -2.54 3.58 6.03
N ASP A 52 -2.18 4.75 6.52
CA ASP A 52 -2.66 6.02 6.01
C ASP A 52 -1.54 6.74 5.28
N VAL A 53 -1.84 7.33 4.11
CA VAL A 53 -0.86 8.03 3.28
C VAL A 53 -1.37 9.43 2.99
N THR A 54 -0.57 10.43 3.32
CA THR A 54 -0.80 11.82 2.93
C THR A 54 0.39 12.35 2.16
N VAL A 55 0.12 13.21 1.19
CA VAL A 55 1.13 13.73 0.27
C VAL A 55 0.93 15.21 0.08
N THR A 56 2.02 15.95 0.17
CA THR A 56 2.13 17.35 -0.24
C THR A 56 3.25 17.49 -1.27
N ASP A 57 3.46 18.70 -1.79
CA ASP A 57 4.55 18.98 -2.74
C ASP A 57 5.95 18.75 -2.15
N ALA A 58 6.07 18.72 -0.82
CA ALA A 58 7.36 18.63 -0.12
C ALA A 58 7.53 17.37 0.74
N LEU A 59 6.44 16.71 1.13
CA LEU A 59 6.47 15.63 2.12
C LEU A 59 5.48 14.52 1.79
N ILE A 60 5.98 13.28 1.82
CA ILE A 60 5.18 12.07 1.90
C ILE A 60 5.11 11.66 3.37
N THR A 61 3.91 11.52 3.94
CA THR A 61 3.72 10.88 5.24
C THR A 61 3.04 9.53 5.06
N ILE A 62 3.67 8.47 5.57
CA ILE A 62 3.12 7.12 5.64
C ILE A 62 2.98 6.78 7.11
N ALA A 63 1.75 6.57 7.55
CA ALA A 63 1.42 6.27 8.95
C ALA A 63 0.86 4.85 9.06
N PRO A 64 1.72 3.82 9.14
CA PRO A 64 1.26 2.47 9.34
C PRO A 64 0.90 2.23 10.81
N HIS A 65 -0.17 1.49 11.02
CA HIS A 65 -0.53 0.94 12.33
C HIS A 65 0.37 -0.27 12.64
N SER A 66 0.68 -0.54 13.92
CA SER A 66 1.67 -1.56 14.27
C SER A 66 1.36 -2.95 13.73
N GLY A 67 0.08 -3.31 13.65
CA GLY A 67 -0.35 -4.58 13.06
C GLY A 67 0.08 -4.78 11.61
N ALA A 68 0.32 -3.70 10.85
CA ALA A 68 0.79 -3.76 9.47
C ALA A 68 2.27 -4.17 9.35
N LEU A 69 3.06 -4.06 10.42
CA LEU A 69 4.49 -4.40 10.45
C LEU A 69 4.75 -5.71 11.21
N GLU A 70 3.75 -6.21 11.94
CA GLU A 70 3.91 -7.29 12.92
C GLU A 70 4.06 -8.68 12.27
N ASP A 71 4.87 -9.55 12.87
CA ASP A 71 4.88 -10.98 12.58
C ASP A 71 3.65 -11.65 13.21
N THR A 72 2.70 -12.07 12.37
CA THR A 72 1.46 -12.72 12.83
C THR A 72 1.68 -14.05 13.54
N ARG A 73 2.87 -14.66 13.41
CA ARG A 73 3.26 -15.86 14.16
C ARG A 73 3.90 -15.54 15.51
N ARG A 74 4.36 -14.29 15.70
CA ARG A 74 5.05 -13.83 16.90
C ARG A 74 4.52 -12.44 17.27
N PRO A 75 3.35 -12.38 17.96
CA PRO A 75 2.69 -11.11 18.21
C PRO A 75 3.60 -10.08 18.88
N ARG A 76 3.44 -8.82 18.48
CA ARG A 76 4.24 -7.63 18.84
C ARG A 76 5.69 -7.63 18.35
N GLN A 77 6.13 -8.63 17.58
CA GLN A 77 7.46 -8.64 16.96
C GLN A 77 7.40 -8.07 15.55
N GLN A 78 8.43 -7.35 15.13
CA GLN A 78 8.50 -6.83 13.77
C GLN A 78 8.77 -7.96 12.76
N SER A 79 8.06 -7.94 11.63
CA SER A 79 8.32 -8.80 10.47
C SER A 79 9.01 -7.99 9.38
N GLU A 80 10.16 -8.49 8.90
CA GLU A 80 10.90 -7.95 7.75
C GLU A 80 10.00 -7.83 6.52
N LEU A 81 9.31 -8.92 6.21
CA LEU A 81 8.47 -9.02 5.02
C LEU A 81 7.29 -8.05 5.10
N ASN A 82 6.58 -8.02 6.24
CA ASN A 82 5.42 -7.13 6.40
C ASN A 82 5.84 -5.66 6.44
N THR A 83 6.98 -5.35 7.06
CA THR A 83 7.55 -4.00 7.03
C THR A 83 7.87 -3.59 5.60
N THR A 84 8.59 -4.43 4.84
CA THR A 84 8.93 -4.16 3.43
C THR A 84 7.69 -3.92 2.58
N ILE A 85 6.69 -4.80 2.67
CA ILE A 85 5.44 -4.68 1.92
C ILE A 85 4.68 -3.40 2.31
N THR A 86 4.57 -3.11 3.60
CA THR A 86 3.85 -1.94 4.12
C THR A 86 4.48 -0.64 3.64
N ILE A 87 5.81 -0.53 3.70
CA ILE A 87 6.54 0.64 3.21
C ILE A 87 6.42 0.78 1.69
N ALA A 88 6.63 -0.30 0.94
CA ALA A 88 6.48 -0.28 -0.52
C ALA A 88 5.05 0.13 -0.93
N ARG A 89 4.02 -0.37 -0.24
CA ARG A 89 2.62 -0.03 -0.47
C ARG A 89 2.37 1.46 -0.23
N GLY A 90 2.84 2.00 0.90
CA GLY A 90 2.70 3.43 1.22
C GLY A 90 3.40 4.34 0.21
N MET A 91 4.62 3.97 -0.20
CA MET A 91 5.40 4.74 -1.17
C MET A 91 4.81 4.69 -2.57
N LEU A 92 4.33 3.53 -3.04
CA LEU A 92 3.64 3.42 -4.33
C LEU A 92 2.33 4.21 -4.32
N ARG A 93 1.57 4.17 -3.21
CA ARG A 93 0.36 4.97 -3.02
C ARG A 93 0.64 6.48 -3.16
N ALA A 94 1.75 6.94 -2.58
CA ALA A 94 2.19 8.32 -2.69
C ALA A 94 2.69 8.66 -4.11
N ARG A 95 3.51 7.79 -4.70
CA ARG A 95 4.03 7.94 -6.07
C ARG A 95 2.92 8.04 -7.10
N ASP A 96 1.86 7.24 -6.96
CA ASP A 96 0.70 7.28 -7.85
C ASP A 96 0.05 8.66 -7.84
N ARG A 97 -0.13 9.26 -6.65
CA ARG A 97 -0.68 10.62 -6.50
C ARG A 97 0.22 11.69 -7.09
N LEU A 98 1.52 11.62 -6.83
CA LEU A 98 2.48 12.63 -7.30
C LEU A 98 2.72 12.58 -8.81
N ARG A 99 2.83 11.36 -9.37
CA ARG A 99 3.41 11.15 -10.70
C ARG A 99 2.69 10.10 -11.54
N GLY A 100 1.80 9.31 -10.94
CA GLY A 100 1.12 8.19 -11.62
C GLY A 100 -0.24 8.53 -12.23
N GLY A 101 -0.65 9.81 -12.26
CA GLY A 101 -1.97 10.18 -12.78
C GLY A 101 -3.12 9.93 -11.81
N PHE A 102 -2.84 9.97 -10.49
CA PHE A 102 -3.85 9.87 -9.43
C PHE A 102 -4.01 11.19 -8.65
N ALA A 103 -3.65 12.32 -9.25
CA ALA A 103 -3.85 13.63 -8.62
C ALA A 103 -5.33 13.91 -8.29
N ASP A 104 -6.25 13.45 -9.14
CA ASP A 104 -7.70 13.59 -8.97
C ASP A 104 -8.33 12.43 -8.16
N ALA A 105 -7.52 11.53 -7.59
CA ALA A 105 -8.04 10.48 -6.73
C ALA A 105 -8.54 11.08 -5.40
N PRO A 106 -9.70 10.65 -4.86
CA PRO A 106 -10.17 11.08 -3.55
C PRO A 106 -9.14 10.80 -2.44
N ALA A 107 -9.34 11.45 -1.29
CA ALA A 107 -8.60 11.09 -0.10
C ALA A 107 -8.88 9.62 0.27
N ASP A 108 -7.91 8.93 0.89
CA ASP A 108 -8.05 7.50 1.19
C ASP A 108 -9.31 7.18 2.04
N ALA A 109 -9.73 8.12 2.90
CA ALA A 109 -10.94 8.00 3.72
C ALA A 109 -12.26 8.13 2.92
N GLU A 110 -12.21 8.69 1.71
CA GLU A 110 -13.38 8.94 0.84
C GLU A 110 -13.54 7.87 -0.24
N LEU A 111 -12.54 6.99 -0.39
CA LEU A 111 -12.60 5.90 -1.34
C LEU A 111 -13.70 4.91 -0.96
N THR A 112 -14.47 4.48 -1.96
CA THR A 112 -15.34 3.33 -1.80
C THR A 112 -14.50 2.06 -1.59
N LEU A 113 -15.06 1.05 -0.91
CA LEU A 113 -14.37 -0.23 -0.70
C LEU A 113 -13.88 -0.88 -2.02
N PRO A 114 -14.66 -0.89 -3.12
CA PRO A 114 -14.20 -1.38 -4.43
C PRO A 114 -13.00 -0.59 -4.97
N GLN A 115 -13.04 0.74 -4.95
CA GLN A 115 -11.93 1.57 -5.42
C GLN A 115 -10.65 1.35 -4.61
N ALA A 116 -10.76 1.27 -3.28
CA ALA A 116 -9.63 0.98 -2.41
C ALA A 116 -9.01 -0.38 -2.75
N ALA A 117 -9.83 -1.42 -2.91
CA ALA A 117 -9.38 -2.77 -3.27
C ALA A 117 -8.75 -2.85 -4.67
N ALA A 118 -9.27 -2.09 -5.65
CA ALA A 118 -8.70 -2.03 -6.99
C ALA A 118 -7.33 -1.35 -7.00
N TRP A 119 -7.19 -0.24 -6.29
CA TRP A 119 -5.90 0.45 -6.16
C TRP A 119 -4.88 -0.39 -5.37
N ASP A 120 -5.31 -1.05 -4.29
CA ASP A 120 -4.46 -2.01 -3.60
C ASP A 120 -4.00 -3.14 -4.52
N THR A 121 -4.89 -3.71 -5.34
CA THR A 121 -4.53 -4.76 -6.30
C THR A 121 -3.44 -4.29 -7.27
N TYR A 122 -3.59 -3.09 -7.83
CA TYR A 122 -2.59 -2.48 -8.71
C TYR A 122 -1.24 -2.23 -8.01
N ILE A 123 -1.26 -1.74 -6.77
CA ILE A 123 -0.04 -1.55 -5.97
C ILE A 123 0.64 -2.89 -5.68
N MET A 124 -0.12 -3.89 -5.21
CA MET A 124 0.42 -5.17 -4.80
C MET A 124 0.94 -5.99 -5.99
N GLY A 125 0.33 -5.84 -7.17
CA GLY A 125 0.88 -6.35 -8.42
C GLY A 125 2.29 -5.82 -8.69
N ARG A 126 2.48 -4.50 -8.62
CA ARG A 126 3.82 -3.89 -8.77
C ARG A 126 4.81 -4.34 -7.70
N ILE A 127 4.37 -4.56 -6.45
CA ILE A 127 5.22 -5.14 -5.39
C ILE A 127 5.63 -6.59 -5.73
N ALA A 128 4.71 -7.39 -6.30
CA ALA A 128 5.02 -8.75 -6.74
C ALA A 128 6.13 -8.79 -7.80
N HIS A 129 6.19 -7.78 -8.66
CA HIS A 129 7.22 -7.62 -9.69
C HIS A 129 8.57 -7.08 -9.16
N MET A 130 8.68 -6.80 -7.85
CA MET A 130 9.93 -6.41 -7.17
C MET A 130 10.62 -7.60 -6.49
N ASP A 131 10.30 -8.84 -6.87
CA ASP A 131 10.76 -10.09 -6.24
C ASP A 131 10.41 -10.21 -4.75
N ILE A 132 9.37 -9.50 -4.30
CA ILE A 132 8.82 -9.61 -2.94
C ILE A 132 7.76 -10.72 -2.93
N VAL A 133 7.94 -11.71 -2.06
CA VAL A 133 7.02 -12.86 -1.96
C VAL A 133 5.68 -12.42 -1.39
N LEU A 134 4.63 -12.52 -2.21
CA LEU A 134 3.25 -12.22 -1.84
C LEU A 134 2.36 -13.44 -1.96
N ASN A 135 1.35 -13.53 -1.08
CA ASN A 135 0.24 -14.44 -1.28
C ASN A 135 -0.78 -13.82 -2.25
N LYS A 136 -0.59 -14.02 -3.56
CA LYS A 136 -1.50 -13.51 -4.61
C LYS A 136 -2.95 -13.94 -4.38
N GLN A 137 -3.18 -15.17 -3.90
CA GLN A 137 -4.52 -15.69 -3.66
C GLN A 137 -5.30 -14.90 -2.59
N ALA A 138 -4.60 -14.38 -1.57
CA ALA A 138 -5.23 -13.52 -0.57
C ALA A 138 -5.73 -12.21 -1.19
N TRP A 139 -5.01 -11.67 -2.17
CA TRP A 139 -5.40 -10.45 -2.90
C TRP A 139 -6.53 -10.70 -3.90
N VAL A 140 -6.52 -11.85 -4.60
CA VAL A 140 -7.67 -12.29 -5.42
C VAL A 140 -8.93 -12.35 -4.56
N TYR A 141 -8.85 -12.99 -3.39
CA TYR A 141 -9.98 -13.11 -2.48
C TYR A 141 -10.44 -11.74 -1.94
N ASN A 142 -9.50 -10.86 -1.58
CA ASN A 142 -9.82 -9.49 -1.17
C ASN A 142 -10.57 -8.74 -2.27
N PHE A 143 -10.07 -8.79 -3.51
CA PHE A 143 -10.69 -8.11 -4.65
C PHE A 143 -12.10 -8.62 -4.92
N ARG A 144 -12.30 -9.95 -4.93
CA ARG A 144 -13.62 -10.59 -5.09
C ARG A 144 -14.61 -10.21 -4.00
N ASN A 145 -14.17 -10.10 -2.74
CA ASN A 145 -15.06 -9.66 -1.66
C ASN A 145 -15.60 -8.23 -1.83
N ARG A 146 -15.09 -7.44 -2.77
CA ARG A 146 -15.56 -6.07 -3.05
C ARG A 146 -16.23 -5.94 -4.41
N HIS A 147 -15.95 -6.84 -5.34
CA HIS A 147 -16.43 -6.77 -6.73
C HIS A 147 -17.27 -7.99 -7.16
N GLY A 148 -17.41 -9.00 -6.31
CA GLY A 148 -18.13 -10.25 -6.56
C GLY A 148 -17.25 -11.40 -7.05
N PHE A 149 -17.88 -12.53 -7.38
CA PHE A 149 -17.21 -13.78 -7.76
C PHE A 149 -17.62 -14.18 -9.18
N SER A 150 -16.82 -13.80 -10.18
CA SER A 150 -17.04 -14.18 -11.58
C SER A 150 -15.74 -14.11 -12.38
N ASP A 151 -15.71 -14.78 -13.53
CA ASP A 151 -14.54 -14.76 -14.44
C ASP A 151 -14.22 -13.35 -14.95
N ALA A 152 -15.24 -12.51 -15.12
CA ALA A 152 -15.05 -11.11 -15.51
C ALA A 152 -14.33 -10.29 -14.41
N VAL A 153 -14.67 -10.53 -13.14
CA VAL A 153 -13.98 -9.92 -11.99
C VAL A 153 -12.52 -10.40 -11.94
N ASP A 154 -12.29 -11.69 -12.16
CA ASP A 154 -10.94 -12.27 -12.18
C ASP A 154 -10.08 -11.70 -13.31
N ALA A 155 -10.66 -11.51 -14.50
CA ALA A 155 -9.97 -10.89 -15.62
C ALA A 155 -9.53 -9.45 -15.32
N VAL A 156 -10.37 -8.67 -14.61
CA VAL A 156 -10.02 -7.32 -14.18
C VAL A 156 -8.94 -7.35 -13.10
N PHE A 157 -9.01 -8.29 -12.15
CA PHE A 157 -7.94 -8.48 -11.17
C PHE A 157 -6.60 -8.74 -11.86
N GLU A 158 -6.53 -9.69 -12.79
CA GLU A 158 -5.30 -10.02 -13.51
C GLU A 158 -4.81 -8.83 -14.35
N LYS A 159 -5.72 -8.05 -14.95
CA LYS A 159 -5.35 -6.83 -15.66
C LYS A 159 -4.69 -5.83 -14.72
N LEU A 160 -5.28 -5.54 -13.55
CA LEU A 160 -4.72 -4.60 -12.58
C LEU A 160 -3.40 -5.11 -11.97
N TRP A 161 -3.32 -6.41 -11.67
CA TRP A 161 -2.16 -7.04 -11.04
C TRP A 161 -0.92 -6.97 -11.95
N ASN A 162 -1.08 -7.18 -13.25
CA ASN A 162 0.04 -7.19 -14.20
C ASN A 162 0.24 -5.82 -14.89
N CYS A 163 -0.43 -4.77 -14.42
CA CYS A 163 -0.35 -3.43 -15.00
C CYS A 163 0.87 -2.68 -14.47
N GLU A 164 1.71 -2.16 -15.37
CA GLU A 164 2.86 -1.32 -14.98
C GLU A 164 2.46 0.13 -14.68
N SER A 165 1.51 0.67 -15.44
CA SER A 165 1.01 2.03 -15.30
C SER A 165 -0.46 2.15 -15.71
N THR A 166 -1.21 2.94 -14.95
CA THR A 166 -2.62 3.27 -15.20
C THR A 166 -2.90 4.67 -14.65
N THR A 167 -4.02 5.28 -15.05
CA THR A 167 -4.52 6.51 -14.40
C THR A 167 -5.58 6.18 -13.36
N TRP A 168 -5.91 7.15 -12.50
CA TRP A 168 -7.04 7.03 -11.58
C TRP A 168 -8.38 6.82 -12.31
N ALA A 169 -8.60 7.51 -13.43
CA ALA A 169 -9.82 7.39 -14.22
C ALA A 169 -10.01 5.97 -14.79
N ASP A 170 -8.93 5.40 -15.34
CA ASP A 170 -8.95 4.04 -15.88
C ASP A 170 -9.16 2.99 -14.78
N LEU A 171 -8.46 3.12 -13.65
CA LEU A 171 -8.60 2.22 -12.52
C LEU A 171 -10.02 2.28 -11.94
N SER A 172 -10.57 3.49 -11.78
CA SER A 172 -11.93 3.69 -11.29
C SER A 172 -12.96 3.10 -12.23
N SER A 173 -12.76 3.26 -13.55
CA SER A 173 -13.65 2.68 -14.57
C SER A 173 -13.61 1.15 -14.54
N LEU A 174 -12.43 0.56 -14.41
CA LEU A 174 -12.27 -0.89 -14.25
C LEU A 174 -12.97 -1.40 -12.99
N SER A 175 -12.80 -0.72 -11.85
CA SER A 175 -13.49 -1.07 -10.60
C SER A 175 -15.01 -0.98 -10.76
N ALA A 176 -15.55 0.11 -11.31
CA ALA A 176 -16.99 0.29 -11.49
C ALA A 176 -17.61 -0.77 -12.43
N ASN A 177 -16.94 -1.10 -13.53
CA ASN A 177 -17.43 -2.08 -14.49
C ASN A 177 -17.60 -3.48 -13.89
N THR A 178 -16.78 -3.86 -12.90
CA THR A 178 -16.94 -5.17 -12.24
C THR A 178 -18.16 -5.23 -11.33
N VAL A 179 -18.52 -4.13 -10.66
CA VAL A 179 -19.71 -4.07 -9.79
C VAL A 179 -21.00 -4.15 -10.61
N SER A 180 -21.02 -3.55 -11.80
CA SER A 180 -22.17 -3.58 -12.71
C SER A 180 -22.48 -4.97 -13.29
N VAL A 181 -21.51 -5.90 -13.31
CA VAL A 181 -21.69 -7.28 -13.79
C VAL A 181 -22.41 -8.16 -12.75
N THR A 182 -22.45 -7.72 -11.50
CA THR A 182 -23.06 -8.44 -10.38
C THR A 182 -24.47 -7.96 -10.00
N ALA A 183 -24.99 -6.94 -10.69
CA ALA A 183 -26.33 -6.38 -10.48
C ALA A 183 -27.37 -7.03 -11.39
#